data_AF-A0A947WBI1-F1
#
_entry.id   AF-A0A947WBI1-F1
#
_cell.length_a   1.000
_cell.length_b   1.000
_cell.length_c   1.000
_cell.angle_alpha   90.00
_cell.angle_beta   90.00
_cell.angle_gamma   90.00
#
_symmetry.space_group_name_H-M   'P 1'
#
loop_
_entity.id
_entity.type
_entity.pdbx_description
1 polymer ?
#
loop_
_entity_poly.entity_id
_entity_poly.type
_entity_poly.pdbx_seq_one_letter_code
_entity_poly.pdbx_strand_id
1 'polypeptide(L)'
;MNAKPLLAALGALLLLASAASAVQIVTVDWNAGLGVIEVGLDSFPNWGGWRMLVDGVEVSMEGGDGNPVARPNGPYPGNPSGLFIGTTPWVTALPSGAMPCVGTLQFDIPGAGLTNLVSYDLSTTMCAGATPATGPSTTGGVCGTISQDTTWSGDVWVTSSVFVPSGVTLTIEPGTKVRFKFYRGYTTPGGRLSMRVEGTLKAVGTASDPIWFTSDCPDPQNGDWSMLRLVNASSNSEIRFAILEFAQQGLNLWNCSPQLSDLIVRWNNWEGIYLESYCKPTIERARIYQNGYNGIAMEQYNEAIIRDCFISHSGTHGIHVDASTATIEGCIVEANAAAGLSVD
;
A
#
# COMPACT_ATOMS: atom_id res chain seq x y z
N MET A 1 10.65 -15.13 -62.52
CA MET A 1 11.48 -13.98 -62.08
C MET A 1 10.99 -12.78 -62.87
N ASN A 2 10.30 -11.75 -62.36
CA ASN A 2 10.11 -11.24 -61.01
C ASN A 2 8.73 -10.57 -60.94
N ALA A 3 7.88 -11.00 -60.02
CA ALA A 3 6.78 -10.19 -59.53
C ALA A 3 7.30 -9.47 -58.26
N LYS A 4 7.36 -8.14 -58.29
CA LYS A 4 7.53 -7.29 -57.11
C LYS A 4 6.15 -6.70 -56.77
N PRO A 5 5.65 -6.80 -55.53
CA PRO A 5 4.42 -6.11 -55.18
C PRO A 5 4.73 -4.62 -54.90
N LEU A 6 3.81 -3.77 -55.36
CA LEU A 6 3.71 -2.35 -55.00
C LEU A 6 3.52 -2.22 -53.48
N LEU A 7 4.44 -1.54 -52.80
CA LEU A 7 4.19 -1.01 -51.46
C LEU A 7 3.44 0.32 -51.62
N ALA A 8 2.15 0.32 -51.34
CA ALA A 8 1.37 1.55 -51.19
C ALA A 8 1.77 2.24 -49.89
N ALA A 9 2.48 3.36 -50.00
CA ALA A 9 2.69 4.26 -48.87
C ALA A 9 1.36 4.98 -48.57
N LEU A 10 0.60 4.47 -47.60
CA LEU A 10 -0.42 5.27 -46.93
C LEU A 10 0.30 6.37 -46.15
N GLY A 11 0.33 7.57 -46.72
CA GLY A 11 0.61 8.79 -45.97
C GLY A 11 -0.51 9.00 -44.96
N ALA A 12 -0.27 8.63 -43.70
CA ALA A 12 -1.10 9.08 -42.60
C ALA A 12 -0.92 10.60 -42.48
N LEU A 13 -1.96 11.31 -42.91
CA LEU A 13 -2.14 12.73 -42.66
C LEU A 13 -2.21 12.90 -41.14
N LEU A 14 -1.09 13.28 -40.52
CA LEU A 14 -1.06 13.66 -39.11
C LEU A 14 -1.82 14.99 -39.03
N LEU A 15 -3.14 14.93 -38.80
CA LEU A 15 -3.86 16.06 -38.26
C LEU A 15 -3.21 16.34 -36.91
N LEU A 16 -2.41 17.40 -36.84
CA LEU A 16 -2.14 18.12 -35.61
C LEU A 16 -3.50 18.63 -35.11
N ALA A 17 -4.22 17.77 -34.38
CA ALA A 17 -5.17 18.25 -33.41
C ALA A 17 -4.34 19.08 -32.44
N SER A 18 -4.50 20.40 -32.50
CA SER A 18 -4.03 21.30 -31.46
C SER A 18 -4.48 20.69 -30.13
N ALA A 19 -3.53 20.27 -29.30
CA ALA A 19 -3.84 19.94 -27.92
C ALA A 19 -4.47 21.20 -27.33
N ALA A 20 -5.80 21.19 -27.20
CA ALA A 20 -6.48 22.18 -26.40
C ALA A 20 -5.81 22.13 -25.03
N SER A 21 -5.46 23.29 -24.48
CA SER A 21 -4.95 23.38 -23.12
C SER A 21 -5.86 22.57 -22.22
N ALA A 22 -5.34 21.50 -21.61
CA ALA A 22 -6.11 20.75 -20.62
C ALA A 22 -6.49 21.74 -19.50
N VAL A 23 -7.76 21.76 -19.11
CA VAL A 23 -8.23 22.61 -18.00
C VAL A 23 -7.41 22.27 -16.75
N GLN A 24 -6.91 23.28 -16.05
CA GLN A 24 -6.08 23.10 -14.88
C GLN A 24 -6.84 23.42 -13.59
N ILE A 25 -6.68 22.55 -12.59
CA ILE A 25 -7.00 22.85 -11.20
C ILE A 25 -5.91 23.80 -10.69
N VAL A 26 -6.32 24.99 -10.26
CA VAL A 26 -5.44 26.03 -9.72
C VAL A 26 -5.49 26.10 -8.19
N THR A 27 -6.65 25.81 -7.58
CA THR A 27 -6.79 25.80 -6.12
C THR A 27 -7.72 24.68 -5.64
N VAL A 28 -7.48 24.21 -4.42
CA VAL A 28 -8.35 23.29 -3.67
C VAL A 28 -8.36 23.76 -2.22
N ASP A 29 -9.43 24.45 -1.82
CA ASP A 29 -9.52 25.15 -0.55
C ASP A 29 -10.75 24.73 0.25
N TRP A 30 -10.70 24.84 1.57
CA TRP A 30 -11.87 24.64 2.43
C TRP A 30 -12.67 25.93 2.57
N ASN A 31 -13.93 25.92 2.11
CA ASN A 31 -14.85 27.02 2.31
C ASN A 31 -15.63 26.80 3.63
N ALA A 32 -15.13 27.37 4.72
CA ALA A 32 -15.70 27.21 6.06
C ALA A 32 -17.13 27.79 6.20
N GLY A 33 -17.50 28.78 5.38
CA GLY A 33 -18.84 29.37 5.41
C GLY A 33 -19.91 28.45 4.86
N LEU A 34 -19.54 27.58 3.92
CA LEU A 34 -20.44 26.61 3.28
C LEU A 34 -20.22 25.17 3.75
N GLY A 35 -19.07 24.88 4.37
CA GLY A 35 -18.67 23.55 4.78
C GLY A 35 -18.32 22.63 3.60
N VAL A 36 -17.75 23.18 2.53
CA VAL A 36 -17.48 22.46 1.27
C VAL A 36 -16.04 22.67 0.84
N ILE A 37 -15.54 21.81 -0.05
CA ILE A 37 -14.28 22.06 -0.75
C ILE A 37 -14.57 22.91 -1.98
N GLU A 38 -13.85 24.01 -2.14
CA GLU A 38 -13.90 24.87 -3.32
C GLU A 38 -12.69 24.59 -4.21
N VAL A 39 -12.95 24.28 -5.47
CA VAL A 39 -11.94 23.95 -6.46
C VAL A 39 -11.91 25.03 -7.52
N GLY A 40 -10.81 25.77 -7.64
CA GLY A 40 -10.62 26.76 -8.70
C GLY A 40 -10.08 26.10 -9.98
N LEU A 41 -10.62 26.53 -11.13
CA LEU A 41 -10.14 26.13 -12.46
C LEU A 41 -9.58 27.34 -13.22
N ASP A 42 -8.56 27.13 -14.04
CA ASP A 42 -7.99 28.19 -14.91
C ASP A 42 -8.96 28.64 -16.01
N SER A 43 -9.86 27.74 -16.40
CA SER A 43 -10.94 27.93 -17.36
C SER A 43 -12.05 26.93 -17.06
N PHE A 44 -13.31 27.35 -17.22
CA PHE A 44 -14.45 26.48 -16.96
C PHE A 44 -15.06 25.95 -18.27
N PRO A 45 -14.96 24.65 -18.57
CA PRO A 45 -15.48 24.08 -19.81
C PRO A 45 -16.97 23.71 -19.68
N ASN A 46 -17.52 23.01 -20.66
CA ASN A 46 -18.93 22.60 -20.61
C ASN A 46 -19.22 21.69 -19.41
N TRP A 47 -20.34 21.92 -18.73
CA TRP A 47 -20.74 21.14 -17.56
C TRP A 47 -21.59 19.93 -17.94
N GLY A 48 -21.31 18.79 -17.33
CA GLY A 48 -22.06 17.54 -17.48
C GLY A 48 -21.18 16.35 -17.82
N GLY A 49 -21.41 15.20 -17.17
CA GLY A 49 -20.66 13.96 -17.41
C GLY A 49 -19.21 13.96 -16.91
N TRP A 50 -18.83 14.90 -16.05
CA TRP A 50 -17.50 14.93 -15.42
C TRP A 50 -17.34 13.78 -14.45
N ARG A 51 -16.11 13.30 -14.29
CA ARG A 51 -15.74 12.29 -13.29
C ARG A 51 -14.69 12.88 -12.36
N MET A 52 -14.89 12.69 -11.05
CA MET A 52 -13.95 13.13 -10.02
C MET A 52 -13.07 11.96 -9.63
N LEU A 53 -11.76 12.17 -9.58
CA LEU A 53 -10.80 11.21 -9.07
C LEU A 53 -10.16 11.76 -7.81
N VAL A 54 -10.25 11.01 -6.72
CA VAL A 54 -9.58 11.29 -5.45
C VAL A 54 -8.60 10.16 -5.21
N ASP A 55 -7.31 10.49 -5.08
CA ASP A 55 -6.23 9.50 -4.98
C ASP A 55 -6.23 8.48 -6.12
N GLY A 56 -6.61 8.94 -7.32
CA GLY A 56 -6.72 8.12 -8.52
C GLY A 56 -7.94 7.19 -8.55
N VAL A 57 -8.80 7.22 -7.53
CA VAL A 57 -10.05 6.44 -7.47
C VAL A 57 -11.23 7.31 -7.89
N GLU A 58 -12.05 6.82 -8.82
CA GLU A 58 -13.25 7.52 -9.26
C GLU A 58 -14.28 7.62 -8.11
N VAL A 59 -14.70 8.83 -7.81
CA VAL A 59 -15.72 9.16 -6.82
C VAL A 59 -16.96 9.66 -7.54
N SER A 60 -18.09 9.00 -7.31
CA SER A 60 -19.35 9.33 -7.99
C SER A 60 -19.79 10.76 -7.67
N MET A 61 -20.15 11.52 -8.71
CA MET A 61 -20.66 12.89 -8.63
C MET A 61 -22.20 12.96 -8.68
N GLU A 62 -22.89 11.82 -8.69
CA GLU A 62 -24.35 11.74 -8.89
C GLU A 62 -25.16 11.94 -7.60
N GLY A 63 -24.54 11.83 -6.43
CA GLY A 63 -25.13 12.18 -5.14
C GLY A 63 -26.09 11.12 -4.58
N GLY A 64 -25.72 10.61 -3.41
CA GLY A 64 -26.59 9.86 -2.50
C GLY A 64 -26.28 10.30 -1.07
N ASP A 65 -27.14 9.95 -0.11
CA ASP A 65 -26.96 10.36 1.29
C ASP A 65 -25.55 10.02 1.80
N GLY A 66 -24.79 11.04 2.20
CA GLY A 66 -23.42 10.91 2.72
C GLY A 66 -22.30 10.87 1.67
N ASN A 67 -22.60 10.81 0.38
CA ASN A 67 -21.58 10.75 -0.68
C ASN A 67 -21.26 12.14 -1.24
N PRO A 68 -19.97 12.43 -1.53
CA PRO A 68 -19.56 13.73 -2.06
C PRO A 68 -20.13 13.97 -3.47
N VAL A 69 -20.45 15.24 -3.76
CA VAL A 69 -21.01 15.70 -5.02
C VAL A 69 -20.28 16.97 -5.43
N ALA A 70 -19.79 17.01 -6.67
CA ALA A 70 -19.24 18.23 -7.27
C ALA A 70 -20.27 18.92 -8.18
N ARG A 71 -20.38 20.26 -8.07
CA ARG A 71 -21.21 21.12 -8.92
C ARG A 71 -20.49 22.46 -9.19
N PRO A 72 -20.86 23.21 -10.24
CA PRO A 72 -20.30 24.54 -10.48
C PRO A 72 -20.47 25.47 -9.28
N ASN A 73 -19.44 26.26 -8.96
CA ASN A 73 -19.45 27.22 -7.84
C ASN A 73 -20.20 28.53 -8.14
N GLY A 74 -20.94 28.58 -9.25
CA GLY A 74 -21.68 29.74 -9.72
C GLY A 74 -22.76 29.36 -10.73
N PRO A 75 -23.55 30.33 -11.21
CA PRO A 75 -24.60 30.07 -12.19
C PRO A 75 -24.02 29.44 -13.47
N TYR A 76 -24.65 28.38 -13.95
CA TYR A 76 -24.34 27.75 -15.21
C TYR A 76 -25.63 27.57 -16.03
N PRO A 77 -25.70 28.10 -17.27
CA PRO A 77 -24.66 28.84 -18.00
C PRO A 77 -24.37 30.22 -17.37
N GLY A 78 -23.08 30.60 -17.26
CA GLY A 78 -22.67 31.84 -16.57
C GLY A 78 -21.18 32.00 -16.23
N ASN A 79 -20.28 31.21 -16.83
CA ASN A 79 -18.84 31.18 -16.58
C ASN A 79 -18.44 31.09 -15.09
N PRO A 80 -18.78 29.98 -14.40
CA PRO A 80 -18.27 29.73 -13.05
C PRO A 80 -16.73 29.66 -13.06
N SER A 81 -16.11 29.96 -11.92
CA SER A 81 -14.65 29.91 -11.78
C SER A 81 -14.14 28.53 -11.35
N GLY A 82 -15.05 27.60 -11.04
CA GLY A 82 -14.68 26.33 -10.45
C GLY A 82 -15.86 25.49 -9.98
N LEU A 83 -15.58 24.59 -9.04
CA LEU A 83 -16.54 23.64 -8.48
C LEU A 83 -16.63 23.78 -6.96
N PHE A 84 -17.79 23.48 -6.40
CA PHE A 84 -17.93 23.11 -5.01
C PHE A 84 -18.09 21.60 -4.88
N ILE A 85 -17.42 20.98 -3.92
CA ILE A 85 -17.57 19.58 -3.52
C ILE A 85 -18.25 19.54 -2.14
N GLY A 86 -19.47 19.02 -2.11
CA GLY A 86 -20.37 19.00 -0.95
C GLY A 86 -21.23 17.74 -0.95
N THR A 87 -22.44 17.81 -0.42
CA THR A 87 -23.44 16.72 -0.47
C THR A 87 -24.75 17.17 -1.13
N THR A 88 -25.66 16.24 -1.42
CA THR A 88 -27.04 16.53 -1.83
C THR A 88 -27.85 17.14 -0.68
N PRO A 89 -28.91 17.94 -0.91
CA PRO A 89 -29.64 18.13 -2.19
C PRO A 89 -29.08 19.21 -3.12
N TRP A 90 -28.23 20.12 -2.64
CA TRP A 90 -27.49 21.07 -3.49
C TRP A 90 -26.25 21.58 -2.75
N VAL A 91 -25.10 20.97 -3.04
CA VAL A 91 -23.77 21.19 -2.44
C VAL A 91 -23.80 21.70 -0.99
N THR A 92 -24.48 20.94 -0.13
CA THR A 92 -24.50 21.18 1.31
C THR A 92 -23.18 20.74 1.93
N ALA A 93 -22.97 21.07 3.21
CA ALA A 93 -21.74 20.77 3.91
C ALA A 93 -21.34 19.27 3.78
N LEU A 94 -20.05 19.02 3.61
CA LEU A 94 -19.47 17.68 3.63
C LEU A 94 -19.53 17.13 5.07
N PRO A 95 -20.12 15.95 5.30
CA PRO A 95 -19.99 15.30 6.59
C PRO A 95 -18.54 14.84 6.80
N SER A 96 -18.15 14.74 8.08
CA SER A 96 -16.82 14.24 8.44
C SER A 96 -16.58 12.86 7.82
N GLY A 97 -15.42 12.68 7.20
CA GLY A 97 -15.03 11.42 6.55
C GLY A 97 -15.60 11.18 5.14
N ALA A 98 -16.41 12.08 4.59
CA ALA A 98 -16.93 11.94 3.23
C ALA A 98 -15.88 12.12 2.12
N MET A 99 -14.80 12.85 2.42
CA MET A 99 -13.62 13.04 1.58
C MET A 99 -12.38 12.99 2.48
N PRO A 100 -11.24 12.48 1.99
CA PRO A 100 -10.00 12.54 2.74
C PRO A 100 -9.56 14.00 2.91
N CYS A 101 -9.06 14.36 4.09
CA CYS A 101 -8.62 15.73 4.42
C CYS A 101 -7.34 16.13 3.66
N VAL A 102 -6.54 15.15 3.25
CA VAL A 102 -5.30 15.31 2.49
C VAL A 102 -5.32 14.25 1.41
N GLY A 103 -4.94 14.60 0.19
CA GLY A 103 -4.95 13.65 -0.92
C GLY A 103 -4.59 14.31 -2.23
N THR A 104 -4.93 13.66 -3.33
CA THR A 104 -4.83 14.20 -4.68
C THR A 104 -6.19 14.28 -5.34
N LEU A 105 -6.40 15.32 -6.13
CA LEU A 105 -7.63 15.58 -6.86
C LEU A 105 -7.33 15.72 -8.36
N GLN A 106 -8.17 15.10 -9.18
CA GLN A 106 -8.16 15.24 -10.63
C GLN A 106 -9.59 15.11 -11.16
N PHE A 107 -9.91 15.77 -12.27
CA PHE A 107 -11.17 15.56 -12.98
C PHE A 107 -10.92 15.02 -14.38
N ASP A 108 -11.76 14.09 -14.82
CA ASP A 108 -11.90 13.74 -16.23
C ASP A 108 -13.08 14.50 -16.83
N ILE A 109 -12.79 15.35 -17.79
CA ILE A 109 -13.74 16.29 -18.38
C ILE A 109 -14.07 15.85 -19.80
N PRO A 110 -15.35 15.57 -20.12
CA PRO A 110 -15.75 15.21 -21.48
C PRO A 110 -15.28 16.23 -22.52
N GLY A 111 -14.45 15.77 -23.46
CA GLY A 111 -13.90 16.58 -24.55
C GLY A 111 -12.66 17.41 -24.20
N ALA A 112 -12.31 17.57 -22.92
CA ALA A 112 -11.08 18.25 -22.48
C ALA A 112 -10.04 17.29 -21.86
N GLY A 113 -10.45 16.07 -21.47
CA GLY A 113 -9.59 15.06 -20.87
C GLY A 113 -9.32 15.32 -19.40
N LEU A 114 -8.25 14.70 -18.88
CA LEU A 114 -7.85 14.84 -17.49
C LEU A 114 -7.26 16.23 -17.21
N THR A 115 -7.65 16.82 -16.08
CA THR A 115 -6.93 17.96 -15.50
C THR A 115 -5.54 17.55 -15.02
N ASN A 116 -4.72 18.50 -14.57
CA ASN A 116 -3.56 18.16 -13.72
C ASN A 116 -4.00 17.43 -12.44
N LEU A 117 -3.09 16.60 -11.93
CA LEU A 117 -3.19 16.00 -10.61
C LEU A 117 -2.70 17.03 -9.57
N VAL A 118 -3.56 17.42 -8.64
CA VAL A 118 -3.23 18.40 -7.59
C VAL A 118 -3.27 17.74 -6.23
N SER A 119 -2.17 17.84 -5.47
CA SER A 119 -2.18 17.52 -4.05
C SER A 119 -2.88 18.62 -3.25
N TYR A 120 -3.76 18.24 -2.33
CA TYR A 120 -4.44 19.15 -1.42
C TYR A 120 -4.23 18.71 0.04
N ASP A 121 -4.17 19.69 0.95
CA ASP A 121 -4.12 19.48 2.40
C ASP A 121 -5.08 20.45 3.08
N LEU A 122 -6.20 19.91 3.56
CA LEU A 122 -7.26 20.58 4.29
C LEU A 122 -7.34 20.10 5.74
N SER A 123 -6.31 19.42 6.25
CA SER A 123 -6.29 18.85 7.60
C SER A 123 -6.51 19.90 8.69
N THR A 124 -5.94 21.09 8.49
CA THR A 124 -6.02 22.22 9.43
C THR A 124 -7.27 23.09 9.26
N THR A 125 -8.12 22.79 8.27
CA THR A 125 -9.31 23.57 7.94
C THR A 125 -10.56 22.70 7.98
N MET A 126 -10.74 21.83 6.98
CA MET A 126 -11.88 20.89 6.87
C MET A 126 -11.96 19.95 8.08
N CYS A 127 -10.81 19.53 8.61
CA CYS A 127 -10.73 18.54 9.67
C CYS A 127 -10.26 19.11 11.02
N ALA A 128 -10.22 20.43 11.14
CA ALA A 128 -9.92 21.13 12.39
C ALA A 128 -11.10 21.00 13.36
N GLY A 129 -11.06 19.95 14.19
CA GLY A 129 -12.10 19.64 15.17
C GLY A 129 -12.20 18.17 15.54
N ALA A 130 -11.57 17.27 14.77
CA ALA A 130 -11.31 15.92 15.24
C ALA A 130 -10.22 16.00 16.32
N THR A 131 -10.56 15.66 17.56
CA THR A 131 -9.60 15.51 18.66
C THR A 131 -8.38 14.72 18.17
N PRO A 132 -7.14 15.19 18.40
CA PRO A 132 -5.96 14.52 17.87
C PRO A 132 -5.88 13.10 18.44
N ALA A 133 -5.95 12.09 17.57
CA ALA A 133 -5.37 10.80 17.92
C ALA A 133 -3.87 11.04 18.08
N THR A 134 -3.36 10.85 19.29
CA THR A 134 -1.92 10.88 19.57
C THR A 134 -1.26 9.67 18.91
N GLY A 135 -0.95 9.82 17.63
CA GLY A 135 -0.17 8.89 16.82
C GLY A 135 0.11 9.58 15.48
N PRO A 136 1.36 9.70 15.03
CA PRO A 136 1.64 10.34 13.76
C PRO A 136 1.09 9.48 12.61
N SER A 137 0.01 9.94 11.96
CA SER A 137 -0.17 9.67 10.53
C SER A 137 0.91 10.50 9.83
N THR A 138 1.92 9.82 9.31
CA THR A 138 3.15 10.46 8.82
C THR A 138 2.93 11.00 7.41
N THR A 139 2.40 12.23 7.33
CA THR A 139 2.24 13.02 6.08
C THR A 139 3.58 13.45 5.45
N GLY A 140 4.71 12.97 5.98
CA GLY A 140 5.97 12.83 5.27
C GLY A 140 6.42 11.40 5.56
N GLY A 141 6.47 10.55 4.54
CA GLY A 141 6.62 9.11 4.72
C GLY A 141 7.72 8.71 5.73
N VAL A 142 7.49 7.63 6.47
CA VAL A 142 8.41 7.15 7.51
C VAL A 142 9.78 6.79 6.95
N CYS A 143 10.81 7.12 7.72
CA CYS A 143 12.19 6.86 7.39
C CYS A 143 13.06 6.79 8.64
N GLY A 144 14.18 6.06 8.57
CA GLY A 144 15.21 6.09 9.60
C GLY A 144 14.80 5.44 10.93
N THR A 145 15.41 5.90 12.01
CA THR A 145 15.26 5.29 13.34
C THR A 145 14.02 5.81 14.06
N ILE A 146 13.17 4.90 14.54
CA ILE A 146 12.09 5.19 15.48
C ILE A 146 12.69 5.23 16.89
N SER A 147 12.90 6.42 17.44
CA SER A 147 13.65 6.61 18.70
C SER A 147 12.82 6.45 19.98
N GLN A 148 11.49 6.36 19.86
CA GLN A 148 10.56 6.23 20.98
C GLN A 148 9.32 5.44 20.54
N ASP A 149 8.56 4.94 21.51
CA ASP A 149 7.35 4.19 21.23
C ASP A 149 6.43 4.96 20.27
N THR A 150 6.04 4.29 19.20
CA THR A 150 5.34 4.92 18.08
C THR A 150 4.19 4.03 17.65
N THR A 151 3.07 4.65 17.28
CA THR A 151 1.91 3.96 16.71
C THR A 151 1.69 4.42 15.28
N TRP A 152 1.52 3.46 14.38
CA TRP A 152 1.20 3.65 12.97
C TRP A 152 -0.25 3.25 12.71
N SER A 153 -0.95 4.03 11.89
CA SER A 153 -2.32 3.78 11.46
C SER A 153 -2.54 4.29 10.02
N GLY A 154 -3.54 3.77 9.33
CA GLY A 154 -3.91 4.22 7.97
C GLY A 154 -2.88 3.84 6.90
N ASP A 155 -2.59 4.75 5.98
CA ASP A 155 -1.58 4.53 4.94
C ASP A 155 -0.21 5.07 5.40
N VAL A 156 0.76 4.17 5.54
CA VAL A 156 2.14 4.50 5.97
C VAL A 156 3.08 4.33 4.79
N TRP A 157 3.67 5.42 4.31
CA TRP A 157 4.61 5.40 3.18
C TRP A 157 6.05 5.31 3.70
N VAL A 158 6.71 4.18 3.52
CA VAL A 158 8.12 4.00 3.89
C VAL A 158 9.00 4.51 2.76
N THR A 159 9.68 5.64 3.00
CA THR A 159 10.48 6.34 1.96
C THR A 159 11.99 6.11 2.10
N SER A 160 12.42 5.58 3.24
CA SER A 160 13.74 5.02 3.50
C SER A 160 13.61 3.89 4.51
N SER A 161 14.62 3.02 4.62
CA SER A 161 14.60 1.91 5.55
C SER A 161 14.33 2.38 6.97
N VAL A 162 13.52 1.61 7.69
CA VAL A 162 13.09 1.91 9.06
C VAL A 162 13.84 1.03 10.03
N PHE A 163 14.29 1.60 11.14
CA PHE A 163 14.92 0.89 12.24
C PHE A 163 14.18 1.13 13.55
N VAL A 164 13.74 0.05 14.20
CA VAL A 164 13.16 0.07 15.55
C VAL A 164 14.19 -0.52 16.51
N PRO A 165 14.90 0.31 17.30
CA PRO A 165 15.97 -0.15 18.18
C PRO A 165 15.43 -0.94 19.38
N SER A 166 16.33 -1.67 20.04
CA SER A 166 16.03 -2.34 21.31
C SER A 166 15.44 -1.35 22.34
N GLY A 167 14.45 -1.82 23.09
CA GLY A 167 13.73 -1.00 24.08
C GLY A 167 12.61 -0.11 23.52
N VAL A 168 12.45 0.00 22.21
CA VAL A 168 11.36 0.74 21.57
C VAL A 168 10.28 -0.20 21.04
N THR A 169 9.02 0.21 21.18
CA THR A 169 7.85 -0.49 20.63
C THR A 169 7.28 0.26 19.44
N LEU A 170 7.16 -0.43 18.31
CA LEU A 170 6.32 0.03 17.21
C LEU A 170 5.01 -0.75 17.20
N THR A 171 3.92 -0.02 17.36
CA THR A 171 2.56 -0.54 17.23
C THR A 171 2.00 -0.18 15.87
N ILE A 172 1.37 -1.14 15.19
CA ILE A 172 0.70 -0.95 13.91
C ILE A 172 -0.75 -1.37 14.09
N GLU A 173 -1.66 -0.41 13.94
CA GLU A 173 -3.09 -0.60 14.17
C GLU A 173 -3.74 -1.44 13.06
N PRO A 174 -4.87 -2.12 13.32
CA PRO A 174 -5.66 -2.80 12.30
C PRO A 174 -5.98 -1.92 11.09
N GLY A 175 -6.04 -2.54 9.90
CA GLY A 175 -6.30 -1.86 8.63
C GLY A 175 -5.15 -1.03 8.08
N THR A 176 -4.02 -0.93 8.80
CA THR A 176 -2.86 -0.16 8.35
C THR A 176 -2.22 -0.79 7.12
N LYS A 177 -1.86 0.04 6.14
CA LYS A 177 -1.13 -0.35 4.94
C LYS A 177 0.25 0.32 4.94
N VAL A 178 1.26 -0.44 5.32
CA VAL A 178 2.68 -0.09 5.24
C VAL A 178 3.17 -0.35 3.82
N ARG A 179 3.39 0.73 3.07
CA ARG A 179 3.83 0.72 1.68
C ARG A 179 5.28 1.13 1.56
N PHE A 180 6.10 0.22 1.07
CA PHE A 180 7.52 0.46 0.85
C PHE A 180 7.77 1.04 -0.53
N LYS A 181 8.51 2.15 -0.58
CA LYS A 181 8.98 2.73 -1.84
C LYS A 181 9.70 1.69 -2.67
N PHE A 182 9.13 1.36 -3.83
CA PHE A 182 9.65 0.32 -4.70
C PHE A 182 11.02 0.72 -5.27
N TYR A 183 11.90 -0.27 -5.44
CA TYR A 183 13.18 -0.12 -6.11
C TYR A 183 13.50 -1.36 -6.95
N ARG A 184 13.66 -1.14 -8.26
CA ARG A 184 13.98 -2.19 -9.26
C ARG A 184 15.35 -2.00 -9.91
N GLY A 185 16.16 -1.07 -9.41
CA GLY A 185 17.50 -0.85 -9.95
C GLY A 185 18.44 -2.01 -9.60
N TYR A 186 19.37 -2.31 -10.52
CA TYR A 186 20.41 -3.33 -10.32
C TYR A 186 21.79 -2.72 -10.00
N THR A 187 21.93 -1.39 -10.12
CA THR A 187 23.21 -0.69 -10.01
C THR A 187 23.52 -0.22 -8.59
N THR A 188 22.55 -0.25 -7.67
CA THR A 188 22.73 0.17 -6.27
C THR A 188 22.39 -1.00 -5.34
N PRO A 189 23.39 -1.79 -4.92
CA PRO A 189 23.19 -2.78 -3.86
C PRO A 189 22.59 -2.08 -2.62
N GLY A 190 21.45 -2.57 -2.13
CA GLY A 190 20.76 -2.00 -0.97
C GLY A 190 19.75 -0.88 -1.25
N GLY A 191 19.37 -0.61 -2.52
CA GLY A 191 18.32 0.37 -2.83
C GLY A 191 16.90 -0.05 -2.41
N ARG A 192 16.68 -1.35 -2.15
CA ARG A 192 15.41 -1.89 -1.64
C ARG A 192 15.26 -1.57 -0.15
N LEU A 193 14.15 -0.95 0.22
CA LEU A 193 13.89 -0.56 1.59
C LEU A 193 13.57 -1.77 2.47
N SER A 194 14.08 -1.77 3.69
CA SER A 194 13.78 -2.77 4.71
C SER A 194 13.23 -2.11 5.97
N MET A 195 12.50 -2.90 6.74
CA MET A 195 12.15 -2.54 8.10
C MET A 195 12.85 -3.50 9.06
N ARG A 196 13.81 -3.00 9.83
CA ARG A 196 14.56 -3.77 10.83
C ARG A 196 14.02 -3.47 12.22
N VAL A 197 13.67 -4.50 12.97
CA VAL A 197 13.19 -4.40 14.35
C VAL A 197 14.12 -5.18 15.28
N GLU A 198 14.74 -4.48 16.22
CA GLU A 198 15.45 -5.03 17.38
C GLU A 198 14.69 -4.79 18.69
N GLY A 199 13.71 -3.89 18.68
CA GLY A 199 12.79 -3.66 19.78
C GLY A 199 11.61 -4.63 19.79
N THR A 200 10.41 -4.07 19.95
CA THR A 200 9.14 -4.82 19.91
C THR A 200 8.31 -4.37 18.72
N LEU A 201 7.79 -5.31 17.93
CA LEU A 201 6.77 -5.05 16.92
C LEU A 201 5.42 -5.59 17.38
N LYS A 202 4.41 -4.72 17.45
CA LYS A 202 3.01 -5.08 17.68
C LYS A 202 2.19 -4.77 16.44
N ALA A 203 2.11 -5.74 15.52
CA ALA A 203 1.33 -5.63 14.30
C ALA A 203 0.14 -6.59 14.36
N VAL A 204 -0.94 -6.15 15.01
CA VAL A 204 -2.07 -7.01 15.37
C VAL A 204 -3.34 -6.51 14.69
N GLY A 205 -3.58 -7.00 13.48
CA GLY A 205 -4.78 -6.69 12.71
C GLY A 205 -6.01 -7.50 13.12
N THR A 206 -7.03 -7.46 12.27
CA THR A 206 -8.23 -8.32 12.38
C THR A 206 -8.53 -9.01 11.05
N ALA A 207 -9.44 -9.98 11.06
CA ALA A 207 -9.88 -10.63 9.82
C ALA A 207 -10.56 -9.66 8.84
N SER A 208 -11.27 -8.64 9.34
CA SER A 208 -11.89 -7.58 8.52
C SER A 208 -10.89 -6.52 8.08
N ASP A 209 -9.91 -6.21 8.93
CA ASP A 209 -8.97 -5.11 8.77
C ASP A 209 -7.54 -5.62 8.95
N PRO A 210 -7.03 -6.43 8.01
CA PRO A 210 -5.68 -6.93 8.08
C PRO A 210 -4.66 -5.81 7.87
N ILE A 211 -3.47 -5.97 8.45
CA ILE A 211 -2.33 -5.07 8.22
C ILE A 211 -1.61 -5.51 6.94
N TRP A 212 -1.25 -4.56 6.08
CA TRP A 212 -0.52 -4.84 4.84
C TRP A 212 0.92 -4.34 4.94
N PHE A 213 1.88 -5.19 4.63
CA PHE A 213 3.26 -4.82 4.30
C PHE A 213 3.45 -5.11 2.82
N THR A 214 3.51 -4.06 2.00
CA THR A 214 3.40 -4.19 0.54
C THR A 214 4.22 -3.11 -0.17
N SER A 215 4.30 -3.20 -1.50
CA SER A 215 4.93 -2.20 -2.36
C SER A 215 4.05 -0.95 -2.49
N ASP A 216 4.67 0.21 -2.66
CA ASP A 216 3.97 1.44 -3.05
C ASP A 216 3.76 1.56 -4.58
N CYS A 217 4.25 0.59 -5.35
CA CYS A 217 4.11 0.58 -6.80
C CYS A 217 2.65 0.31 -7.22
N PRO A 218 2.08 1.08 -8.18
CA PRO A 218 0.75 0.79 -8.72
C PRO A 218 0.63 -0.59 -9.40
N ASP A 219 1.74 -1.10 -9.94
CA ASP A 219 1.87 -2.44 -10.51
C ASP A 219 2.98 -3.20 -9.78
N PRO A 220 2.67 -3.78 -8.61
CA PRO A 220 3.68 -4.31 -7.70
C PRO A 220 4.31 -5.60 -8.23
N GLN A 221 5.61 -5.74 -8.01
CA GLN A 221 6.40 -6.89 -8.41
C GLN A 221 7.18 -7.45 -7.22
N ASN A 222 7.42 -8.75 -7.23
CA ASN A 222 8.23 -9.42 -6.21
C ASN A 222 9.64 -8.81 -6.18
N GLY A 223 10.10 -8.42 -4.99
CA GLY A 223 11.38 -7.72 -4.84
C GLY A 223 11.30 -6.22 -5.06
N ASP A 224 10.12 -5.60 -5.00
CA ASP A 224 9.98 -4.14 -4.98
C ASP A 224 10.61 -3.53 -3.72
N TRP A 225 10.52 -4.23 -2.60
CA TRP A 225 11.16 -3.86 -1.34
C TRP A 225 11.95 -5.05 -0.77
N SER A 226 12.72 -4.84 0.29
CA SER A 226 13.68 -5.82 0.78
C SER A 226 12.98 -6.88 1.63
N MET A 227 12.61 -6.53 2.85
CA MET A 227 12.02 -7.46 3.83
C MET A 227 11.55 -6.76 5.09
N LEU A 228 10.64 -7.41 5.81
CA LEU A 228 10.41 -7.15 7.24
C LEU A 228 11.35 -8.06 8.02
N ARG A 229 12.28 -7.47 8.77
CA ARG A 229 13.34 -8.19 9.48
C ARG A 229 13.28 -7.94 10.98
N LEU A 230 13.17 -9.01 11.77
CA LEU A 230 13.32 -8.97 13.22
C LEU A 230 14.67 -9.58 13.60
N VAL A 231 15.50 -8.87 14.37
CA VAL A 231 16.84 -9.30 14.78
C VAL A 231 16.98 -9.11 16.28
N ASN A 232 17.23 -10.17 17.05
CA ASN A 232 17.25 -10.09 18.53
C ASN A 232 16.02 -9.37 19.11
N ALA A 233 14.90 -9.38 18.36
CA ALA A 233 13.70 -8.66 18.73
C ALA A 233 13.09 -9.28 19.98
N SER A 234 12.40 -8.45 20.75
CA SER A 234 11.68 -8.89 21.94
C SER A 234 10.72 -10.04 21.62
N SER A 235 10.69 -11.07 22.46
CA SER A 235 9.70 -12.17 22.37
C SER A 235 8.26 -11.69 22.58
N ASN A 236 8.08 -10.46 23.08
CA ASN A 236 6.77 -9.81 23.12
C ASN A 236 6.30 -9.37 21.73
N SER A 237 7.10 -9.49 20.67
CA SER A 237 6.67 -9.15 19.32
C SER A 237 5.57 -10.08 18.84
N GLU A 238 4.55 -9.51 18.20
CA GLU A 238 3.37 -10.23 17.71
C GLU A 238 3.00 -9.68 16.33
N ILE A 239 2.83 -10.60 15.38
CA ILE A 239 2.33 -10.30 14.04
C ILE A 239 1.11 -11.20 13.81
N ARG A 240 -0.07 -10.58 13.72
CA ARG A 240 -1.34 -11.29 13.59
C ARG A 240 -2.26 -10.60 12.60
N PHE A 241 -2.99 -11.37 11.79
CA PHE A 241 -3.86 -10.82 10.73
C PHE A 241 -3.12 -9.82 9.84
N ALA A 242 -1.98 -10.25 9.29
CA ALA A 242 -1.14 -9.43 8.44
C ALA A 242 -0.83 -10.11 7.11
N ILE A 243 -0.63 -9.29 6.09
CA ILE A 243 -0.32 -9.67 4.72
C ILE A 243 1.08 -9.13 4.39
N LEU A 244 2.01 -10.01 4.01
CA LEU A 244 3.36 -9.66 3.58
C LEU A 244 3.53 -10.08 2.12
N GLU A 245 3.69 -9.09 1.23
CA GLU A 245 3.75 -9.34 -0.21
C GLU A 245 4.70 -8.42 -0.97
N PHE A 246 5.14 -8.91 -2.13
CA PHE A 246 6.02 -8.19 -3.08
C PHE A 246 7.41 -7.83 -2.54
N ALA A 247 7.82 -8.42 -1.43
CA ALA A 247 9.16 -8.25 -0.87
C ALA A 247 10.18 -9.08 -1.65
N GLN A 248 11.46 -8.79 -1.46
CA GLN A 248 12.53 -9.69 -1.88
C GLN A 248 12.49 -10.96 -1.03
N GLN A 249 12.34 -10.81 0.29
CA GLN A 249 12.07 -11.89 1.24
C GLN A 249 10.98 -11.42 2.19
N GLY A 250 9.97 -12.23 2.50
CA GLY A 250 8.77 -11.77 3.23
C GLY A 250 9.07 -11.36 4.67
N LEU A 251 9.16 -12.36 5.56
CA LEU A 251 9.50 -12.19 6.98
C LEU A 251 10.85 -12.86 7.28
N ASN A 252 11.83 -12.08 7.72
CA ASN A 252 13.15 -12.57 8.10
C ASN A 252 13.32 -12.47 9.62
N LEU A 253 13.54 -13.60 10.29
CA LEU A 253 13.74 -13.69 11.73
C LEU A 253 15.18 -14.09 12.02
N TRP A 254 15.84 -13.38 12.92
CA TRP A 254 17.22 -13.67 13.31
C TRP A 254 17.35 -13.63 14.84
N ASN A 255 17.64 -14.79 15.46
CA ASN A 255 17.77 -14.93 16.91
C ASN A 255 16.61 -14.25 17.69
N CYS A 256 15.38 -14.49 17.24
CA CYS A 256 14.17 -13.95 17.87
C CYS A 256 13.01 -14.94 17.73
N SER A 257 12.01 -14.79 18.59
CA SER A 257 10.87 -15.74 18.68
C SER A 257 9.55 -14.99 18.81
N PRO A 258 9.11 -14.26 17.76
CA PRO A 258 7.81 -13.60 17.77
C PRO A 258 6.65 -14.60 17.70
N GLN A 259 5.47 -14.15 18.12
CA GLN A 259 4.23 -14.88 17.93
C GLN A 259 3.63 -14.54 16.56
N LEU A 260 3.46 -15.54 15.70
CA LEU A 260 2.98 -15.36 14.32
C LEU A 260 1.69 -16.14 14.12
N SER A 261 0.61 -15.45 13.77
CA SER A 261 -0.66 -16.13 13.50
C SER A 261 -1.55 -15.44 12.48
N ASP A 262 -2.39 -16.22 11.80
CA ASP A 262 -3.41 -15.67 10.87
C ASP A 262 -2.78 -14.79 9.77
N LEU A 263 -1.65 -15.24 9.20
CA LEU A 263 -0.86 -14.50 8.21
C LEU A 263 -1.17 -14.90 6.78
N ILE A 264 -0.97 -13.97 5.85
CA ILE A 264 -0.83 -14.26 4.42
C ILE A 264 0.57 -13.82 4.00
N VAL A 265 1.39 -14.73 3.49
CA VAL A 265 2.75 -14.42 3.02
C VAL A 265 2.90 -14.91 1.59
N ARG A 266 2.92 -14.00 0.62
CA ARG A 266 2.81 -14.35 -0.80
C ARG A 266 3.59 -13.45 -1.73
N TRP A 267 3.88 -13.95 -2.92
CA TRP A 267 4.46 -13.14 -4.00
C TRP A 267 5.77 -12.45 -3.62
N ASN A 268 6.53 -13.05 -2.71
CA ASN A 268 7.87 -12.60 -2.37
C ASN A 268 8.88 -13.29 -3.30
N ASN A 269 10.00 -12.63 -3.61
CA ASN A 269 10.96 -13.14 -4.60
C ASN A 269 11.76 -14.36 -4.10
N TRP A 270 12.01 -14.44 -2.80
CA TRP A 270 12.73 -15.52 -2.12
C TRP A 270 11.77 -16.27 -1.19
N GLU A 271 12.16 -16.49 0.07
CA GLU A 271 11.33 -17.20 1.04
C GLU A 271 10.15 -16.34 1.51
N GLY A 272 9.06 -17.02 1.83
CA GLY A 272 7.95 -16.40 2.55
C GLY A 272 8.39 -16.02 3.98
N ILE A 273 8.76 -17.03 4.77
CA ILE A 273 9.28 -16.85 6.13
C ILE A 273 10.64 -17.51 6.24
N TYR A 274 11.64 -16.78 6.71
CA TYR A 274 13.01 -17.24 6.88
C TYR A 274 13.45 -17.11 8.33
N LEU A 275 13.98 -18.18 8.90
CA LEU A 275 14.47 -18.25 10.28
C LEU A 275 15.97 -18.50 10.24
N GLU A 276 16.73 -17.63 10.88
CA GLU A 276 18.18 -17.72 11.00
C GLU A 276 18.57 -17.73 12.48
N SER A 277 19.42 -18.68 12.87
CA SER A 277 20.08 -18.71 14.18
C SER A 277 19.13 -18.69 15.39
N TYR A 278 18.87 -19.84 16.00
CA TYR A 278 18.22 -19.98 17.33
C TYR A 278 16.81 -19.34 17.46
N CYS A 279 16.08 -19.16 16.37
CA CYS A 279 14.69 -18.71 16.42
C CYS A 279 13.78 -19.83 16.95
N LYS A 280 12.80 -19.47 17.79
CA LYS A 280 11.78 -20.40 18.32
C LYS A 280 10.34 -19.90 18.17
N PRO A 281 9.92 -19.40 16.99
CA PRO A 281 8.59 -18.83 16.82
C PRO A 281 7.50 -19.92 16.80
N THR A 282 6.30 -19.50 17.13
CA THR A 282 5.07 -20.22 16.77
C THR A 282 4.49 -19.61 15.50
N ILE A 283 4.16 -20.44 14.51
CA ILE A 283 3.56 -20.05 13.24
C ILE A 283 2.23 -20.80 13.11
N GLU A 284 1.12 -20.11 13.30
CA GLU A 284 -0.22 -20.71 13.33
C GLU A 284 -1.17 -20.12 12.29
N ARG A 285 -2.01 -20.96 11.66
CA ARG A 285 -3.11 -20.51 10.78
C ARG A 285 -2.64 -19.59 9.64
N ALA A 286 -1.44 -19.81 9.12
CA ALA A 286 -0.86 -19.00 8.05
C ALA A 286 -1.12 -19.59 6.66
N ARG A 287 -1.30 -18.72 5.66
CA ARG A 287 -1.33 -19.07 4.24
C ARG A 287 -0.07 -18.53 3.57
N ILE A 288 0.84 -19.41 3.18
CA ILE A 288 2.14 -19.06 2.64
C ILE A 288 2.22 -19.61 1.22
N TYR A 289 2.17 -18.76 0.19
CA TYR A 289 2.07 -19.26 -1.17
C TYR A 289 2.68 -18.39 -2.25
N GLN A 290 3.06 -19.00 -3.37
CA GLN A 290 3.60 -18.29 -4.54
C GLN A 290 4.80 -17.39 -4.18
N ASN A 291 5.66 -17.86 -3.29
CA ASN A 291 6.95 -17.24 -3.01
C ASN A 291 8.02 -17.88 -3.90
N GLY A 292 9.00 -17.11 -4.36
CA GLY A 292 9.93 -17.54 -5.41
C GLY A 292 10.97 -18.58 -4.96
N TYR A 293 11.14 -18.79 -3.66
CA TYR A 293 11.97 -19.86 -3.10
C TYR A 293 11.17 -20.75 -2.15
N ASN A 294 11.65 -21.03 -0.92
CA ASN A 294 10.92 -21.87 0.03
C ASN A 294 9.69 -21.14 0.59
N GLY A 295 8.65 -21.88 1.01
CA GLY A 295 7.54 -21.27 1.77
C GLY A 295 8.03 -20.80 3.14
N ILE A 296 8.54 -21.74 3.91
CA ILE A 296 9.27 -21.51 5.17
C ILE A 296 10.65 -22.15 5.02
N ALA A 297 11.71 -21.41 5.37
CA ALA A 297 13.05 -21.97 5.53
C ALA A 297 13.57 -21.67 6.93
N MET A 298 14.29 -22.63 7.50
CA MET A 298 14.95 -22.46 8.79
C MET A 298 16.37 -23.01 8.72
N GLU A 299 17.34 -22.17 9.05
CA GLU A 299 18.77 -22.45 8.94
C GLU A 299 19.49 -22.12 10.26
N GLN A 300 20.35 -23.02 10.70
CA GLN A 300 21.22 -22.88 11.89
C GLN A 300 20.46 -22.88 13.24
N TYR A 301 20.14 -24.06 13.73
CA TYR A 301 19.72 -24.32 15.13
C TYR A 301 18.39 -23.68 15.56
N ASN A 302 17.42 -23.58 14.67
CA ASN A 302 16.07 -23.09 15.02
C ASN A 302 15.18 -24.21 15.59
N GLU A 303 14.18 -23.84 16.37
CA GLU A 303 13.16 -24.77 16.91
C GLU A 303 11.75 -24.17 16.72
N ALA A 304 11.10 -24.44 15.59
CA ALA A 304 9.80 -23.84 15.25
C ALA A 304 8.62 -24.78 15.52
N ILE A 305 7.47 -24.20 15.87
CA ILE A 305 6.18 -24.90 15.90
C ILE A 305 5.31 -24.32 14.78
N ILE A 306 4.86 -25.17 13.85
CA ILE A 306 4.09 -24.80 12.67
C ILE A 306 2.75 -25.53 12.72
N ARG A 307 1.64 -24.81 12.87
CA ARG A 307 0.30 -25.39 13.04
C ARG A 307 -0.74 -24.82 12.10
N ASP A 308 -1.60 -25.69 11.58
CA ASP A 308 -2.79 -25.30 10.81
C ASP A 308 -2.47 -24.38 9.63
N CYS A 309 -1.28 -24.53 9.05
CA CYS A 309 -0.79 -23.70 7.96
C CYS A 309 -1.08 -24.36 6.60
N PHE A 310 -1.32 -23.51 5.60
CA PHE A 310 -1.41 -23.91 4.19
C PHE A 310 -0.21 -23.33 3.44
N ILE A 311 0.71 -24.20 3.02
CA ILE A 311 1.92 -23.82 2.30
C ILE A 311 1.89 -24.40 0.88
N SER A 312 1.89 -23.56 -0.14
CA SER A 312 1.78 -24.06 -1.51
C SER A 312 2.44 -23.20 -2.59
N HIS A 313 2.74 -23.79 -3.74
CA HIS A 313 3.25 -23.06 -4.91
C HIS A 313 4.53 -22.26 -4.63
N SER A 314 5.35 -22.70 -3.68
CA SER A 314 6.69 -22.17 -3.48
C SER A 314 7.61 -22.59 -4.63
N GLY A 315 8.53 -21.70 -5.02
CA GLY A 315 9.46 -21.91 -6.13
C GLY A 315 10.51 -23.00 -5.88
N THR A 316 10.66 -23.44 -4.63
CA THR A 316 11.40 -24.64 -4.26
C THR A 316 10.58 -25.51 -3.30
N HIS A 317 10.96 -25.59 -2.02
CA HIS A 317 10.29 -26.44 -1.05
C HIS A 317 9.12 -25.72 -0.36
N GLY A 318 8.14 -26.47 0.13
CA GLY A 318 7.13 -25.90 1.02
C GLY A 318 7.78 -25.46 2.34
N ILE A 319 8.37 -26.41 3.06
CA ILE A 319 9.13 -26.20 4.28
C ILE A 319 10.51 -26.81 4.12
N HIS A 320 11.56 -26.02 4.35
CA HIS A 320 12.96 -26.46 4.35
C HIS A 320 13.55 -26.28 5.75
N VAL A 321 14.16 -27.33 6.28
CA VAL A 321 14.73 -27.39 7.63
C VAL A 321 16.18 -27.82 7.52
N ASP A 322 17.13 -26.89 7.71
CA ASP A 322 18.57 -27.17 7.73
C ASP A 322 19.14 -26.94 9.14
N ALA A 323 19.76 -27.98 9.68
CA ALA A 323 20.38 -27.98 11.01
C ALA A 323 19.45 -27.41 12.11
N SER A 324 18.14 -27.65 11.96
CA SER A 324 17.07 -27.06 12.77
C SER A 324 16.01 -28.13 13.10
N THR A 325 15.06 -27.80 13.97
CA THR A 325 13.95 -28.69 14.35
C THR A 325 12.61 -27.99 14.13
N ALA A 326 11.63 -28.72 13.60
CA ALA A 326 10.26 -28.23 13.44
C ALA A 326 9.25 -29.26 13.96
N THR A 327 8.26 -28.79 14.72
CA THR A 327 7.03 -29.54 14.99
C THR A 327 5.96 -29.04 14.03
N ILE A 328 5.45 -29.92 13.14
CA ILE A 328 4.49 -29.56 12.09
C ILE A 328 3.20 -30.34 12.33
N GLU A 329 2.09 -29.63 12.60
CA GLU A 329 0.81 -30.21 12.98
C GLU A 329 -0.33 -29.58 12.18
N GLY A 330 -1.30 -30.37 11.70
CA GLY A 330 -2.49 -29.84 11.00
C GLY A 330 -2.21 -29.07 9.71
N CYS A 331 -0.98 -29.11 9.17
CA CYS A 331 -0.59 -28.35 8.00
C CYS A 331 -0.89 -29.09 6.69
N ILE A 332 -1.19 -28.33 5.65
CA ILE A 332 -1.28 -28.81 4.27
C ILE A 332 -0.10 -28.19 3.50
N VAL A 333 0.72 -29.04 2.88
CA VAL A 333 1.89 -28.62 2.11
C VAL A 333 1.85 -29.25 0.73
N GLU A 334 1.52 -28.47 -0.29
CA GLU A 334 1.19 -29.01 -1.62
C GLU A 334 1.66 -28.11 -2.77
N ALA A 335 1.76 -28.69 -3.97
CA ALA A 335 2.01 -27.96 -5.22
C ALA A 335 3.27 -27.06 -5.21
N ASN A 336 4.27 -27.36 -4.38
CA ASN A 336 5.58 -26.70 -4.40
C ASN A 336 6.45 -27.29 -5.52
N ALA A 337 7.37 -26.50 -6.08
CA ALA A 337 8.15 -26.91 -7.25
C ALA A 337 9.16 -28.04 -6.96
N ALA A 338 9.60 -28.17 -5.71
CA ALA A 338 10.43 -29.26 -5.22
C ALA A 338 9.64 -30.12 -4.20
N ALA A 339 10.23 -30.44 -3.04
CA ALA A 339 9.55 -31.22 -2.01
C ALA A 339 8.55 -30.38 -1.19
N GLY A 340 7.50 -31.03 -0.66
CA GLY A 340 6.66 -30.38 0.36
C GLY A 340 7.45 -30.08 1.63
N LEU A 341 8.21 -31.05 2.12
CA LEU A 341 9.10 -30.93 3.27
C LEU A 341 10.49 -31.44 2.87
N SER A 342 11.53 -30.65 3.14
CA SER A 342 12.95 -31.03 3.07
C SER A 342 13.57 -30.80 4.44
N VAL A 343 14.36 -31.78 4.89
CA VAL A 343 15.03 -31.78 6.19
C VAL A 343 16.45 -32.28 5.94
N ASP A 344 17.41 -31.40 6.17
CA ASP A 344 18.82 -31.56 5.85
C ASP A 344 19.69 -31.36 7.11
#